data_AF-A0A2V9SSY3-F1
#
_entry.id   AF-A0A2V9SSY3-F1
#
_cell.length_a   1.000
_cell.length_b   1.000
_cell.length_c   1.000
_cell.angle_alpha   90.00
_cell.angle_beta   90.00
_cell.angle_gamma   90.00
#
_symmetry.space_group_name_H-M   'P 1'
#
loop_
_entity.id
_entity.type
_entity.pdbx_description
1 polymer ?
#
loop_
_entity_poly.entity_id
_entity_poly.type
_entity_poly.pdbx_seq_one_letter_code
_entity_poly.pdbx_strand_id
1 'polypeptide(L)' 'DRVCQHIHYLVTAPGHKPLVTQLYFATDPVFEGDPDKNFNRDPLIHNRELVRPVMLVGDPKDIHAAVNFELCLERV' A
#
# COMPACT_ATOMS: atom_id res chain seq x y z
N ASP A 1 11.86 2.24 16.60
CA ASP A 1 11.62 2.45 15.15
C ASP A 1 11.23 1.16 14.47
N ARG A 2 9.93 1.01 14.16
CA ARG A 2 9.42 -0.07 13.31
C ARG A 2 8.99 0.59 12.01
N VAL A 3 9.53 0.11 10.89
CA VAL A 3 9.10 0.54 9.56
C VAL A 3 7.76 -0.13 9.27
N CYS A 4 6.77 0.62 8.75
CA CYS A 4 5.50 0.03 8.34
C CYS A 4 5.72 -1.13 7.39
N GLN A 5 4.91 -2.19 7.47
CA GLN A 5 4.95 -3.24 6.46
C GLN A 5 4.52 -2.70 5.09
N HIS A 6 5.29 -3.03 4.06
CA HIS A 6 5.07 -2.51 2.71
C HIS A 6 5.58 -3.45 1.61
N ILE A 7 5.15 -3.16 0.37
CA ILE A 7 5.65 -3.76 -0.86
C ILE A 7 6.22 -2.66 -1.75
N HIS A 8 7.44 -2.87 -2.27
CA HIS A 8 8.05 -1.97 -3.26
C HIS A 8 7.59 -2.31 -4.68
N TYR A 9 7.30 -1.28 -5.47
CA TYR A 9 6.95 -1.40 -6.89
C TYR A 9 7.91 -0.57 -7.74
N LEU A 10 8.39 -1.19 -8.82
CA LEU A 10 8.95 -0.52 -9.99
C LEU A 10 8.09 -0.92 -11.19
N VAL A 11 7.37 0.03 -11.77
CA VAL A 11 6.44 -0.23 -12.87
C VAL A 11 6.86 0.58 -14.07
N THR A 12 6.94 -0.08 -15.22
CA THR A 12 7.32 0.52 -16.49
C THR A 12 6.36 0.08 -17.59
N ALA A 13 6.12 0.98 -18.54
CA ALA A 13 5.39 0.70 -19.77
C ALA A 13 5.92 1.59 -20.91
N PRO A 14 5.94 1.12 -22.16
CA PRO A 14 6.31 1.96 -23.30
C PRO A 14 5.48 3.25 -23.37
N GLY A 15 6.14 4.38 -23.63
CA GLY A 15 5.50 5.70 -23.74
C GLY A 15 5.06 6.33 -22.40
N HIS A 16 5.45 5.76 -21.26
CA HIS A 16 5.12 6.27 -19.93
C HIS A 16 6.37 6.44 -19.07
N LYS A 17 6.34 7.38 -18.12
CA LYS A 17 7.41 7.57 -17.14
C LYS A 17 7.42 6.39 -16.15
N PRO A 18 8.60 5.83 -15.81
CA PRO A 18 8.70 4.82 -14.76
C PRO A 18 8.12 5.30 -13.43
N LEU A 19 7.36 4.46 -12.75
CA LEU A 19 6.84 4.72 -11.41
C LEU A 19 7.58 3.86 -10.39
N VAL A 20 8.23 4.52 -9.43
CA VAL A 20 8.77 3.91 -8.22
C VAL A 20 7.87 4.30 -7.08
N THR A 21 7.25 3.33 -6.42
CA THR A 21 6.30 3.58 -5.33
C THR A 21 6.24 2.41 -4.34
N GLN A 22 5.44 2.57 -3.29
CA GLN A 22 5.24 1.59 -2.23
C GLN A 22 3.75 1.43 -1.91
N LEU A 23 3.34 0.23 -1.52
CA LEU A 23 2.05 -0.05 -0.90
C LEU A 23 2.25 -0.36 0.57
N TYR A 24 1.39 0.18 1.44
CA TYR A 24 1.36 -0.08 2.88
C TYR A 24 0.05 -0.75 3.28
N PHE A 25 0.06 -1.53 4.36
CA PHE A 25 -1.14 -2.23 4.83
C PHE A 25 -1.84 -1.45 5.94
N ALA A 26 -3.14 -1.16 5.78
CA ALA A 26 -3.93 -0.41 6.76
C ALA A 26 -3.99 -1.05 8.16
N THR A 27 -3.70 -2.35 8.25
CA THR A 27 -3.64 -3.11 9.51
C THR A 27 -2.33 -2.92 10.27
N ASP A 28 -1.37 -2.14 9.75
CA ASP A 28 -0.11 -1.92 10.45
C ASP A 28 -0.33 -1.16 11.77
N PRO A 29 0.22 -1.66 12.89
CA PRO A 29 0.12 -1.02 14.20
C PRO A 29 0.51 0.46 14.27
N VAL A 30 1.37 0.97 13.36
CA VAL A 30 1.75 2.39 13.35
C VAL A 30 0.52 3.31 13.23
N PHE A 31 -0.54 2.83 12.58
CA PHE A 31 -1.75 3.61 12.34
C PHE A 31 -2.72 3.61 13.53
N GLU A 32 -2.44 2.84 14.59
CA GLU A 32 -3.28 2.76 15.80
C GLU A 32 -4.76 2.48 15.51
N GLY A 33 -5.04 1.71 14.45
CA GLY A 33 -6.41 1.38 14.03
C GLY A 33 -7.14 2.48 13.26
N ASP A 34 -6.53 3.66 13.04
CA ASP A 34 -7.10 4.76 12.26
C ASP A 34 -6.11 5.25 11.18
N PRO A 35 -5.96 4.49 10.08
CA PRO A 35 -5.05 4.85 8.98
C PRO A 35 -5.47 6.13 8.26
N ASP A 36 -6.74 6.53 8.31
CA ASP A 36 -7.20 7.78 7.69
C ASP A 36 -6.62 9.01 8.40
N LYS A 37 -6.49 8.94 9.73
CA LYS A 37 -5.87 10.03 10.51
C LYS A 37 -4.36 9.88 10.68
N ASN A 38 -3.86 8.66 10.76
CA ASN A 38 -2.48 8.38 11.18
C ASN A 38 -1.55 7.96 10.05
N PHE A 39 -1.96 7.96 8.77
CA PHE A 39 -1.11 7.48 7.67
C PHE A 39 0.26 8.17 7.64
N ASN A 40 0.31 9.46 7.97
CA ASN A 40 1.52 10.28 7.94
C ASN A 40 2.46 10.10 9.15
N ARG A 41 2.16 9.18 10.08
CA ARG A 41 3.07 8.85 11.19
C ARG A 41 4.34 8.15 10.72
N ASP A 42 4.28 7.47 9.57
CA ASP A 42 5.46 7.04 8.85
C ASP A 42 5.85 8.14 7.85
N PRO A 43 7.06 8.72 7.96
CA PRO A 43 7.46 9.87 7.15
C PRO A 43 7.57 9.56 5.65
N LEU A 44 7.56 8.28 5.24
CA LEU A 44 7.59 7.87 3.84
C LEU A 44 6.19 7.90 3.20
N ILE A 45 5.12 7.92 4.01
CA ILE A 45 3.73 7.88 3.55
C ILE A 45 3.17 9.30 3.44
N HIS A 46 3.36 9.88 2.27
CA HIS A 46 2.92 11.26 1.95
C HIS A 46 1.51 11.33 1.36
N ASN A 47 0.92 10.19 0.98
CA ASN A 47 -0.43 10.10 0.43
C ASN A 47 -1.18 8.91 1.05
N ARG A 48 -2.40 9.15 1.54
CA ARG A 48 -3.29 8.14 2.12
C ARG A 48 -3.61 7.01 1.14
N GLU A 49 -3.59 7.26 -0.17
CA GLU A 49 -3.86 6.25 -1.21
C GLU A 49 -2.84 5.10 -1.24
N LEU A 50 -1.63 5.32 -0.70
CA LEU A 50 -0.59 4.28 -0.57
C LEU A 50 -0.93 3.24 0.51
N VAL A 51 -1.83 3.56 1.45
CA VAL A 51 -2.26 2.65 2.52
C VAL A 51 -3.52 1.90 2.08
N ARG A 52 -3.46 0.58 1.92
CA ARG A 52 -4.58 -0.21 1.39
C ARG A 52 -5.24 -1.06 2.47
N PRO A 53 -6.59 -1.14 2.46
CA PRO A 53 -7.30 -2.08 3.33
C PRO A 53 -6.92 -3.52 2.97
N VAL A 54 -6.76 -4.34 4.00
CA VAL A 54 -6.48 -5.78 3.84
C VAL A 54 -7.79 -6.53 4.00
N MET A 55 -8.14 -7.31 2.98
CA MET A 55 -9.30 -8.20 2.99
C MET A 55 -8.82 -9.62 3.29
N LEU A 56 -9.55 -10.35 4.13
CA LEU A 56 -9.36 -11.80 4.28
C LEU A 56 -10.28 -12.49 3.27
N VAL A 57 -9.70 -13.34 2.42
CA VAL A 57 -10.41 -14.09 1.37
C VAL A 57 -10.09 -15.58 1.49
N GLY A 58 -10.91 -16.42 0.85
CA GLY A 58 -10.76 -17.88 0.90
C GLY A 58 -11.66 -18.57 1.93
N ASP A 59 -11.52 -19.88 2.05
CA ASP A 59 -12.29 -20.69 2.99
C ASP A 59 -11.65 -20.64 4.39
N PRO A 60 -12.40 -20.90 5.48
CA PRO A 60 -11.85 -20.87 6.84
C PRO A 60 -10.64 -21.78 7.10
N LYS A 61 -10.39 -22.77 6.23
CA LYS A 61 -9.23 -23.68 6.31
C LYS A 61 -8.02 -23.21 5.49
N ASP A 62 -8.18 -22.20 4.63
CA ASP A 62 -7.15 -21.64 3.76
C ASP A 62 -7.42 -20.15 3.51
N ILE A 63 -7.17 -19.33 4.55
CA ILE A 63 -7.42 -17.89 4.54
C ILE A 63 -6.19 -17.17 3.96
N HIS A 64 -6.44 -16.29 3.00
CA HIS A 64 -5.44 -15.43 2.36
C HIS A 64 -5.73 -13.96 2.67
N ALA A 65 -4.66 -13.17 2.89
CA ALA A 65 -4.76 -11.72 2.92
C ALA A 65 -4.66 -11.16 1.50
N ALA A 66 -5.57 -10.28 1.12
CA ALA A 66 -5.66 -9.68 -0.20
C ALA A 66 -5.74 -8.14 -0.11
N VAL A 67 -5.12 -7.47 -1.07
CA VAL A 67 -5.17 -6.00 -1.22
C VAL A 67 -5.41 -5.65 -2.69
N ASN A 68 -6.19 -4.59 -2.92
CA ASN A 68 -6.33 -3.98 -4.25
C ASN A 68 -5.55 -2.67 -4.29
N PHE A 69 -4.68 -2.54 -5.30
CA PHE A 69 -3.84 -1.37 -5.52
C PHE A 69 -3.73 -1.04 -6.99
N GLU A 70 -4.23 0.13 -7.37
CA GLU A 70 -4.24 0.60 -8.75
C GLU A 70 -3.06 1.55 -8.96
N LEU A 71 -2.26 1.26 -10.00
CA LEU A 71 -1.08 2.03 -10.35
C LEU A 71 -1.33 2.75 -11.67
N CYS A 72 -1.24 4.08 -11.65
CA CYS A 72 -1.41 4.92 -12.82
C CYS A 72 -0.06 5.49 -13.25
N LEU A 73 0.35 5.26 -14.50
CA LEU A 73 1.58 5.82 -15.05
C LEU A 73 1.30 7.12 -15.79
N GLU A 74 2.18 8.10 -15.63
CA GLU A 74 2.15 9.34 -16.40
C GLU A 74 2.68 9.10 -17.82
N ARG A 75 1.99 9.61 -18.84
CA ARG A 75 2.47 9.57 -20.23
C ARG A 75 3.69 10.49 -20.41
N VAL A 76 4.62 10.11 -21.27
CA VAL A 76 5.74 10.97 -21.71
C VAL A 76 5.26 12.01 -22.73
#